data_AF-A0A961DZ86-F1
#
_entry.id   AF-A0A961DZ86-F1
#
_cell.length_a   1.000
_cell.length_b   1.000
_cell.length_c   1.000
_cell.angle_alpha   90.00
_cell.angle_beta   90.00
_cell.angle_gamma   90.00
#
_symmetry.space_group_name_H-M   'P 1'
#
loop_
_entity.id
_entity.type
_entity.pdbx_description
1 polymer ?
#
loop_
_entity_poly.entity_id
_entity_poly.type
_entity_poly.pdbx_seq_one_letter_code
_entity_poly.pdbx_strand_id
1 'polypeptide(L)'
;TLAERGEARIRVAYGAMAGLSATVLWALVQRSNLQQYFGPMIDDLASELGGGVRRQAFQDSAGTATPFMDKVLLLTYAGALTLTVMALFFLTVRWQRRREHDLHYWNPQLLVMGLSLAIPVLLAARVVPKGVEIFTRSSSFLFLPLSFVVVNYMGRLDWWHMGRLPDRPPQQFGPEPTRFGRPWHLAATVLASVVFLGGYVLGSGPAWARLPGSYLPAADSRSMDAETLAAVKWAGESLPPGSRIGADRVSSVLLAAEAHLWPVYEGLNGVKTPELYVPYQWGMDETDKANALKIRYLYVDERMADSLPPFGYYFASGEVDQGKQFTAAQLTKFDKVPGIKTVYRHGPVSIYDLKGLGLTEYRNGWVGSTPVFRPVDQLAVGLVVGLFIAWVMGRRFWCRIVGQASRLRRLFGPADGAAVLLAAVGLSSAALLLLHVWLTPLLIVSALAVPVLVFPGRAASTLRHLTRGVTTRGLLVTGALMVPLAAIIGFAVYDAAAVDIVEVQHILDDPQSVHAPPDAQPN
;
A
#
# COMPACT_ATOMS: atom_id res chain seq x y z
N THR A 1 -25.57 7.15 -37.26
CA THR A 1 -25.27 6.42 -38.52
C THR A 1 -24.07 5.50 -38.34
N LEU A 2 -23.84 4.51 -39.22
CA LEU A 2 -22.64 3.65 -39.18
C LEU A 2 -21.33 4.45 -39.21
N ALA A 3 -21.32 5.61 -39.88
CA ALA A 3 -20.22 6.57 -39.91
C ALA A 3 -19.88 7.14 -38.52
N GLU A 4 -20.87 7.53 -37.71
CA GLU A 4 -20.65 8.02 -36.34
C GLU A 4 -20.03 6.94 -35.43
N ARG A 5 -20.38 5.66 -35.63
CA ARG A 5 -19.77 4.53 -34.90
C ARG A 5 -18.32 4.27 -35.34
N GLY A 6 -18.00 4.51 -36.62
CA GLY A 6 -16.64 4.41 -37.14
C GLY A 6 -15.72 5.50 -36.58
N GLU A 7 -16.17 6.75 -36.59
CA GLU A 7 -15.42 7.87 -36.03
C GLU A 7 -15.16 7.75 -34.53
N ALA A 8 -16.13 7.26 -33.76
CA ALA A 8 -15.95 7.05 -32.32
C ALA A 8 -14.83 6.04 -32.03
N ARG A 9 -14.79 4.91 -32.76
CA ARG A 9 -13.73 3.89 -32.61
C ARG A 9 -12.35 4.42 -32.96
N ILE A 10 -12.26 5.23 -34.01
CA ILE A 10 -11.00 5.86 -34.43
C ILE A 10 -10.50 6.82 -33.35
N ARG A 11 -11.38 7.64 -32.75
CA ARG A 11 -11.01 8.55 -31.66
C ARG A 11 -10.55 7.81 -30.41
N VAL A 12 -11.21 6.70 -30.06
CA VAL A 12 -10.78 5.83 -28.95
C VAL A 12 -9.42 5.21 -29.24
N ALA A 13 -9.19 4.74 -30.47
CA ALA A 13 -7.90 4.22 -30.89
C ALA A 13 -6.79 5.29 -30.81
N TYR A 14 -7.05 6.51 -31.27
CA TYR A 14 -6.10 7.63 -31.12
C TYR A 14 -5.84 7.97 -29.66
N GLY A 15 -6.88 8.02 -28.82
CA GLY A 15 -6.74 8.25 -27.39
C GLY A 15 -5.90 7.16 -26.70
N ALA A 16 -6.16 5.90 -27.02
CA ALA A 16 -5.40 4.76 -26.50
C ALA A 16 -3.94 4.78 -26.99
N MET A 17 -3.70 5.06 -28.28
CA MET A 17 -2.35 5.20 -28.82
C MET A 17 -1.59 6.38 -28.21
N ALA A 18 -2.26 7.52 -28.02
CA ALA A 18 -1.67 8.68 -27.35
C ALA A 18 -1.32 8.35 -25.89
N GLY A 19 -2.23 7.68 -25.17
CA GLY A 19 -1.98 7.22 -23.80
C GLY A 19 -0.82 6.23 -23.71
N LEU A 20 -0.79 5.23 -24.59
CA LEU A 20 0.32 4.26 -24.68
C LEU A 20 1.64 4.96 -25.03
N SER A 21 1.64 5.84 -26.02
CA SER A 21 2.83 6.58 -26.46
C SER A 21 3.37 7.47 -25.34
N ALA A 22 2.49 8.22 -24.67
CA ALA A 22 2.86 9.05 -23.53
C ALA A 22 3.43 8.22 -22.37
N THR A 23 2.81 7.06 -22.06
CA THR A 23 3.29 6.16 -21.01
C THR A 23 4.65 5.55 -21.36
N VAL A 24 4.85 5.12 -22.62
CA VAL A 24 6.12 4.56 -23.10
C VAL A 24 7.21 5.63 -23.13
N LEU A 25 6.91 6.83 -23.64
CA LEU A 25 7.85 7.96 -23.62
C LEU A 25 8.25 8.30 -22.18
N TRP A 26 7.29 8.35 -21.26
CA TRP A 26 7.58 8.57 -19.84
C TRP A 26 8.45 7.47 -19.24
N ALA A 27 8.17 6.20 -19.55
CA ALA A 27 8.99 5.07 -19.10
C ALA A 27 10.42 5.13 -19.69
N LEU A 28 10.58 5.58 -20.94
CA LEU A 28 11.89 5.78 -21.56
C LEU A 28 12.66 6.92 -20.89
N VAL A 29 12.00 8.03 -20.56
CA VAL A 29 12.60 9.13 -19.78
C VAL A 29 13.04 8.63 -18.40
N GLN A 30 12.24 7.77 -17.77
CA GLN A 30 12.53 7.17 -16.46
C GLN A 30 13.41 5.91 -16.55
N ARG A 31 13.96 5.56 -17.72
CA ARG A 31 14.63 4.27 -17.94
C ARG A 31 15.76 4.02 -16.96
N SER A 32 16.59 5.01 -16.65
CA SER A 32 17.71 4.84 -15.71
C SER A 32 17.21 4.47 -14.31
N ASN A 33 16.17 5.16 -13.83
CA ASN A 33 15.54 4.89 -12.53
C ASN A 33 14.87 3.52 -12.52
N LEU A 34 14.16 3.17 -13.61
CA LEU A 34 13.54 1.86 -13.77
C LEU A 34 14.61 0.75 -13.82
N GLN A 35 15.75 0.97 -14.47
CA GLN A 35 16.85 0.00 -14.53
C GLN A 35 17.56 -0.15 -13.18
N GLN A 36 17.83 0.94 -12.46
CA GLN A 36 18.42 0.87 -11.12
C GLN A 36 17.49 0.16 -10.12
N TYR A 37 16.18 0.35 -10.27
CA TYR A 37 15.19 -0.25 -9.38
C TYR A 37 14.87 -1.71 -9.74
N PHE A 38 14.54 -2.00 -11.00
CA PHE A 38 14.13 -3.33 -11.44
C PHE A 38 15.28 -4.22 -11.89
N GLY A 39 16.43 -3.67 -12.31
CA GLY A 39 17.58 -4.43 -12.78
C GLY A 39 18.05 -5.47 -11.76
N PRO A 40 18.40 -5.06 -10.53
CA PRO A 40 18.82 -6.01 -9.49
C PRO A 40 17.77 -7.09 -9.22
N MET A 41 16.49 -6.73 -9.24
CA MET A 41 15.38 -7.67 -9.04
C MET A 41 15.26 -8.72 -10.16
N ILE A 42 15.50 -8.32 -11.41
CA ILE A 42 15.47 -9.20 -12.58
C ILE A 42 16.70 -10.11 -12.58
N ASP A 43 17.88 -9.55 -12.28
CA ASP A 43 19.14 -10.30 -12.22
C ASP A 43 19.10 -11.34 -11.10
N ASP A 44 18.60 -10.97 -9.91
CA ASP A 44 18.38 -11.89 -8.80
C ASP A 44 17.41 -13.01 -9.21
N LEU A 45 16.26 -12.67 -9.81
CA LEU A 45 15.28 -13.67 -10.26
C LEU A 45 15.90 -14.66 -11.27
N ALA A 46 16.69 -14.16 -12.24
CA ALA A 46 17.36 -14.99 -13.22
C ALA A 46 18.37 -15.94 -12.56
N SER A 47 19.11 -15.45 -11.55
CA SER A 47 20.05 -16.26 -10.78
C SER A 47 19.35 -17.35 -9.94
N GLU A 48 18.21 -17.02 -9.32
CA GLU A 48 17.44 -17.95 -8.50
C GLU A 48 16.76 -19.04 -9.36
N LEU A 49 16.30 -18.69 -10.56
CA LEU A 49 15.78 -19.66 -11.54
C LEU A 49 16.88 -20.56 -12.12
N GLY A 50 18.10 -20.05 -12.26
CA GLY A 50 19.26 -20.76 -12.81
C GLY A 50 19.93 -21.76 -11.87
N GLY A 51 19.51 -21.84 -10.60
CA GLY A 51 20.08 -22.77 -9.62
C GLY A 51 20.32 -22.20 -8.22
N GLY A 52 19.88 -20.97 -7.94
CA GLY A 52 20.02 -20.33 -6.63
C GLY A 52 19.19 -20.97 -5.50
N VAL A 53 19.39 -20.43 -4.29
CA VAL A 53 18.76 -20.90 -3.05
C VAL A 53 17.23 -20.83 -3.18
N ARG A 54 16.57 -21.98 -3.06
CA ARG A 54 15.10 -22.06 -3.04
C ARG A 54 14.61 -21.90 -1.60
N ARG A 55 13.69 -20.97 -1.38
CA ARG A 55 12.99 -20.82 -0.10
C ARG A 55 12.13 -22.07 0.16
N GLN A 56 12.12 -22.56 1.39
CA GLN A 56 11.16 -23.59 1.78
C GLN A 56 9.74 -23.03 1.69
N ALA A 57 8.87 -23.71 0.95
CA ALA A 57 7.49 -23.25 0.78
C ALA A 57 6.81 -23.12 2.15
N PHE A 58 6.10 -22.02 2.36
CA PHE A 58 5.37 -21.73 3.60
C PHE A 58 6.23 -21.63 4.86
N GLN A 59 7.49 -21.21 4.73
CA GLN A 59 8.35 -20.83 5.85
C GLN A 59 8.95 -19.43 5.62
N ASP A 60 9.21 -18.71 6.70
CA ASP A 60 9.99 -17.46 6.66
C ASP A 60 11.49 -17.68 6.84
N SER A 61 12.27 -16.60 6.77
CA SER A 61 13.73 -16.66 6.89
C SER A 61 14.18 -17.08 8.29
N ALA A 62 13.32 -16.92 9.30
CA ALA A 62 13.55 -17.41 10.66
C ALA A 62 13.11 -18.87 10.85
N GLY A 63 12.59 -19.53 9.82
CA GLY A 63 12.11 -20.91 9.87
C GLY A 63 10.70 -21.08 10.42
N THR A 64 9.97 -19.98 10.67
CA THR A 64 8.60 -20.04 11.17
C THR A 64 7.65 -20.51 10.08
N ALA A 65 6.94 -21.60 10.35
CA ALA A 65 5.97 -22.15 9.43
C ALA A 65 4.71 -21.29 9.35
N THR A 66 4.19 -21.10 8.13
CA THR A 66 2.89 -20.46 7.92
C THR A 66 1.79 -21.28 8.58
N PRO A 67 0.83 -20.65 9.29
CA PRO A 67 -0.29 -21.35 9.93
C PRO A 67 -1.08 -22.22 8.94
N PHE A 68 -1.69 -23.30 9.43
CA PHE A 68 -2.39 -24.25 8.57
C PHE A 68 -3.56 -23.59 7.79
N MET A 69 -4.37 -22.78 8.47
CA MET A 69 -5.50 -22.11 7.80
C MET A 69 -5.04 -21.15 6.70
N ASP A 70 -3.95 -20.42 6.93
CA ASP A 70 -3.32 -19.58 5.91
C ASP A 70 -2.90 -20.42 4.70
N LYS A 71 -2.25 -21.57 4.90
CA LYS A 71 -1.88 -22.48 3.81
C LYS A 71 -3.09 -22.91 2.98
N VAL A 72 -4.18 -23.31 3.65
CA VAL A 72 -5.43 -23.72 2.98
C VAL A 72 -6.04 -22.57 2.18
N LEU A 73 -6.12 -21.37 2.77
CA LEU A 73 -6.66 -20.18 2.11
C LEU A 73 -5.81 -19.77 0.90
N LEU A 74 -4.49 -19.77 1.04
CA LEU A 74 -3.54 -19.45 -0.02
C LEU A 74 -3.62 -20.43 -1.19
N LEU A 75 -3.64 -21.73 -0.91
CA LEU A 75 -3.77 -22.77 -1.94
C LEU A 75 -5.13 -22.70 -2.63
N THR A 76 -6.20 -22.48 -1.86
CA THR A 76 -7.56 -22.35 -2.39
C THR A 76 -7.67 -21.13 -3.30
N TYR A 77 -7.12 -20.00 -2.87
CA TYR A 77 -7.05 -18.77 -3.68
C TYR A 77 -6.28 -18.98 -4.97
N ALA A 78 -5.06 -19.53 -4.89
CA ALA A 78 -4.22 -19.76 -6.06
C ALA A 78 -4.88 -20.74 -7.05
N GLY A 79 -5.46 -21.83 -6.53
CA GLY A 79 -6.18 -22.82 -7.31
C GLY A 79 -7.43 -22.23 -7.99
N ALA A 80 -8.30 -21.56 -7.23
CA ALA A 80 -9.52 -20.96 -7.77
C ALA A 80 -9.23 -19.89 -8.83
N LEU A 81 -8.22 -19.04 -8.58
CA LEU A 81 -7.83 -18.00 -9.53
C LEU A 81 -7.26 -18.60 -10.82
N THR A 82 -6.37 -19.60 -10.69
CA THR A 82 -5.80 -20.31 -11.85
C THR A 82 -6.89 -21.00 -12.66
N LEU A 83 -7.79 -21.73 -12.01
CA LEU A 83 -8.90 -22.41 -12.68
C LEU A 83 -9.85 -21.42 -13.37
N THR A 84 -10.12 -20.27 -12.75
CA THR A 84 -10.95 -19.21 -13.35
C THR A 84 -10.29 -18.65 -14.62
N VAL A 85 -9.01 -18.29 -14.54
CA VAL A 85 -8.25 -17.78 -15.70
C VAL A 85 -8.20 -18.83 -16.82
N MET A 86 -7.91 -20.09 -16.50
CA MET A 86 -7.89 -21.19 -17.47
C MET A 86 -9.26 -21.41 -18.11
N ALA A 87 -10.34 -21.44 -17.32
CA ALA A 87 -11.70 -21.60 -17.83
C ALA A 87 -12.06 -20.47 -18.81
N LEU A 88 -11.79 -19.23 -18.45
CA LEU A 88 -12.03 -18.08 -19.32
C LEU A 88 -11.18 -18.14 -20.60
N PHE A 89 -9.93 -18.61 -20.50
CA PHE A 89 -9.06 -18.84 -21.66
C PHE A 89 -9.64 -19.88 -22.61
N PHE A 90 -10.03 -21.05 -22.10
CA PHE A 90 -10.67 -22.10 -22.91
C PHE A 90 -11.98 -21.63 -23.55
N LEU A 91 -12.79 -20.86 -22.81
CA LEU A 91 -14.00 -20.23 -23.34
C LEU A 91 -13.68 -19.22 -24.45
N THR A 92 -12.56 -18.50 -24.35
CA THR A 92 -12.08 -17.57 -25.39
C THR A 92 -11.66 -18.29 -26.64
N VAL A 93 -10.82 -19.31 -26.52
CA VAL A 93 -10.38 -20.13 -27.66
C VAL A 93 -11.56 -20.84 -28.32
N ARG A 94 -12.45 -21.46 -27.53
CA ARG A 94 -13.64 -22.15 -28.06
C ARG A 94 -14.56 -21.19 -28.81
N TRP A 95 -14.77 -19.99 -28.28
CA TRP A 95 -15.64 -19.02 -28.92
C TRP A 95 -15.03 -18.43 -30.19
N GLN A 96 -13.72 -18.21 -30.21
CA GLN A 96 -13.01 -17.81 -31.41
C GLN A 96 -13.07 -18.86 -32.52
N ARG A 97 -12.87 -20.14 -32.19
CA ARG A 97 -13.02 -21.25 -33.15
C ARG A 97 -14.45 -21.38 -33.71
N ARG A 98 -15.47 -20.88 -33.03
CA ARG A 98 -16.84 -20.87 -33.57
C ARG A 98 -17.12 -19.68 -34.49
N ARG A 99 -16.19 -18.72 -34.55
CA ARG A 99 -16.35 -17.44 -35.25
C ARG A 99 -15.54 -17.40 -36.57
N GLU A 100 -15.32 -18.58 -37.16
CA GLU A 100 -14.39 -18.87 -38.27
C GLU A 100 -14.54 -18.01 -39.55
N HIS A 101 -15.57 -17.17 -39.68
CA HIS A 101 -15.79 -16.36 -40.89
C HIS A 101 -15.39 -14.87 -40.79
N ASP A 102 -14.94 -14.37 -39.63
CA ASP A 102 -14.60 -12.94 -39.44
C ASP A 102 -13.19 -12.73 -38.84
N LEU A 103 -12.22 -13.51 -39.30
CA LEU A 103 -10.82 -13.50 -38.84
C LEU A 103 -10.06 -12.18 -39.11
N HIS A 104 -10.65 -11.22 -39.82
CA HIS A 104 -9.97 -9.98 -40.23
C HIS A 104 -10.02 -8.84 -39.17
N TYR A 105 -10.70 -9.02 -38.05
CA TYR A 105 -10.76 -8.02 -36.98
C TYR A 105 -9.90 -8.41 -35.77
N TRP A 106 -8.87 -7.60 -35.50
CA TRP A 106 -8.07 -7.65 -34.28
C TRP A 106 -9.00 -7.71 -33.05
N ASN A 107 -8.94 -8.79 -32.27
CA ASN A 107 -9.79 -8.95 -31.09
C ASN A 107 -9.01 -8.55 -29.84
N PRO A 108 -9.22 -7.34 -29.27
CA PRO A 108 -8.50 -6.88 -28.07
C PRO A 108 -8.71 -7.80 -26.86
N GLN A 109 -9.71 -8.69 -26.90
CA GLN A 109 -9.94 -9.69 -25.87
C GLN A 109 -8.79 -10.69 -25.75
N LEU A 110 -8.07 -11.00 -26.84
CA LEU A 110 -6.89 -11.85 -26.77
C LEU A 110 -5.76 -11.21 -25.99
N LEU A 111 -5.57 -9.89 -26.17
CA LEU A 111 -4.55 -9.15 -25.45
C LEU A 111 -4.88 -9.11 -23.94
N VAL A 112 -6.11 -8.74 -23.59
CA VAL A 112 -6.58 -8.69 -22.20
C VAL A 112 -6.55 -10.08 -21.55
N MET A 113 -6.90 -11.13 -22.29
CA MET A 113 -6.75 -12.52 -21.85
C MET A 113 -5.29 -12.91 -21.67
N GLY A 114 -4.41 -12.54 -22.61
CA GLY A 114 -2.97 -12.78 -22.53
C GLY A 114 -2.36 -12.16 -21.28
N LEU A 115 -2.75 -10.94 -20.93
CA LEU A 115 -2.37 -10.30 -19.67
C LEU A 115 -2.91 -11.08 -18.46
N SER A 116 -4.15 -11.55 -18.51
CA SER A 116 -4.76 -12.33 -17.43
C SER A 116 -4.06 -13.69 -17.22
N LEU A 117 -3.52 -14.30 -18.28
CA LEU A 117 -2.74 -15.54 -18.22
C LEU A 117 -1.40 -15.38 -17.48
N ALA A 118 -0.90 -14.15 -17.31
CA ALA A 118 0.29 -13.91 -16.50
C ALA A 118 0.04 -14.16 -15.00
N ILE A 119 -1.21 -14.08 -14.53
CA ILE A 119 -1.57 -14.28 -13.12
C ILE A 119 -1.11 -15.65 -12.58
N PRO A 120 -1.50 -16.81 -13.17
CA PRO A 120 -1.06 -18.11 -12.69
C PRO A 120 0.45 -18.30 -12.80
N VAL A 121 1.10 -17.74 -13.83
CA VAL A 121 2.56 -17.77 -13.99
C VAL A 121 3.25 -17.05 -12.83
N LEU A 122 2.78 -15.85 -12.51
CA LEU A 122 3.36 -15.05 -11.42
C LEU A 122 3.03 -15.65 -10.04
N LEU A 123 1.86 -16.29 -9.88
CA LEU A 123 1.56 -17.07 -8.66
C LEU A 123 2.57 -18.21 -8.47
N ALA A 124 2.90 -18.93 -9.55
CA ALA A 124 3.91 -19.98 -9.51
C ALA A 124 5.32 -19.41 -9.24
N ALA A 125 5.64 -18.22 -9.76
CA ALA A 125 6.92 -17.55 -9.52
C ALA A 125 7.15 -17.23 -8.03
N ARG A 126 6.11 -17.16 -7.18
CA ARG A 126 6.26 -16.90 -5.73
C ARG A 126 6.97 -18.01 -4.95
N VAL A 127 7.23 -19.17 -5.56
CA VAL A 127 8.08 -20.22 -4.96
C VAL A 127 9.54 -19.74 -4.86
N VAL A 128 9.90 -18.74 -5.66
CA VAL A 128 11.23 -18.12 -5.71
C VAL A 128 11.23 -16.86 -4.81
N PRO A 129 12.23 -16.67 -3.91
CA PRO A 129 12.26 -15.56 -2.95
C PRO A 129 11.91 -14.19 -3.55
N LYS A 130 12.55 -13.82 -4.67
CA LYS A 130 12.34 -12.53 -5.34
C LYS A 130 11.09 -12.49 -6.21
N GLY A 131 10.59 -13.66 -6.65
CA GLY A 131 9.34 -13.78 -7.41
C GLY A 131 8.11 -13.31 -6.61
N VAL A 132 8.18 -13.36 -5.27
CA VAL A 132 7.16 -12.79 -4.38
C VAL A 132 6.98 -11.30 -4.59
N GLU A 133 8.07 -10.54 -4.65
CA GLU A 133 8.04 -9.08 -4.73
C GLU A 133 7.56 -8.62 -6.12
N ILE A 134 7.96 -9.33 -7.19
CA ILE A 134 7.46 -9.11 -8.56
C ILE A 134 5.96 -9.38 -8.64
N PHE A 135 5.47 -10.50 -8.10
CA PHE A 135 4.05 -10.81 -8.09
C PHE A 135 3.27 -9.72 -7.33
N THR A 136 3.71 -9.37 -6.12
CA THR A 136 2.98 -8.41 -5.28
C THR A 136 2.82 -7.07 -6.01
N ARG A 137 3.86 -6.61 -6.70
CA ARG A 137 3.82 -5.36 -7.49
C ARG A 137 2.99 -5.46 -8.76
N SER A 138 3.11 -6.56 -9.50
CA SER A 138 2.45 -6.72 -10.80
C SER A 138 0.97 -7.11 -10.70
N SER A 139 0.60 -7.88 -9.68
CA SER A 139 -0.75 -8.46 -9.54
C SER A 139 -1.85 -7.40 -9.52
N SER A 140 -1.64 -6.26 -8.84
CA SER A 140 -2.59 -5.14 -8.82
C SER A 140 -2.97 -4.62 -10.21
N PHE A 141 -2.04 -4.70 -11.18
CA PHE A 141 -2.28 -4.29 -12.56
C PHE A 141 -2.95 -5.37 -13.41
N LEU A 142 -2.80 -6.66 -13.03
CA LEU A 142 -3.33 -7.80 -13.77
C LEU A 142 -4.77 -8.17 -13.38
N PHE A 143 -5.24 -7.75 -12.20
CA PHE A 143 -6.64 -7.94 -11.83
C PHE A 143 -7.60 -7.12 -12.70
N LEU A 144 -7.19 -5.94 -13.16
CA LEU A 144 -7.98 -5.09 -14.05
C LEU A 144 -8.33 -5.77 -15.39
N PRO A 145 -7.37 -6.30 -16.17
CA PRO A 145 -7.69 -7.06 -17.37
C PRO A 145 -8.52 -8.31 -17.06
N LEU A 146 -8.24 -9.02 -15.95
CA LEU A 146 -9.06 -10.17 -15.54
C LEU A 146 -10.53 -9.77 -15.32
N SER A 147 -10.79 -8.66 -14.62
CA SER A 147 -12.14 -8.14 -14.40
C SER A 147 -12.86 -7.84 -15.73
N PHE A 148 -12.16 -7.25 -16.71
CA PHE A 148 -12.75 -7.00 -18.03
C PHE A 148 -13.13 -8.29 -18.77
N VAL A 149 -12.29 -9.33 -18.68
CA VAL A 149 -12.61 -10.65 -19.25
C VAL A 149 -13.85 -11.23 -18.57
N VAL A 150 -13.87 -11.23 -17.23
CA VAL A 150 -15.00 -11.76 -16.45
C VAL A 150 -16.31 -11.07 -16.82
N VAL A 151 -16.35 -9.73 -16.80
CA VAL A 151 -17.55 -8.95 -17.12
C VAL A 151 -18.04 -9.22 -18.55
N ASN A 152 -17.13 -9.29 -19.52
CA ASN A 152 -17.48 -9.59 -20.91
C ASN A 152 -18.09 -10.98 -21.05
N TYR A 153 -17.53 -11.98 -20.36
CA TYR A 153 -18.08 -13.34 -20.36
C TYR A 153 -19.43 -13.43 -19.65
N MET A 154 -19.60 -12.74 -18.51
CA MET A 154 -20.89 -12.66 -17.82
C MET A 154 -21.97 -12.06 -18.73
N GLY A 155 -21.69 -10.93 -19.39
CA GLY A 155 -22.65 -10.32 -20.31
C GLY A 155 -23.02 -11.21 -21.51
N ARG A 156 -22.09 -12.04 -21.97
CA ARG A 156 -22.36 -13.03 -23.04
C ARG A 156 -23.19 -14.21 -22.56
N LEU A 157 -22.94 -14.70 -21.34
CA LEU A 157 -23.72 -15.78 -20.75
C LEU A 157 -25.16 -15.33 -20.50
N ASP A 158 -25.36 -14.12 -19.98
CA ASP A 158 -26.68 -13.51 -19.81
C ASP A 158 -27.40 -13.37 -21.15
N TRP A 159 -26.72 -12.90 -22.19
CA TRP A 159 -27.28 -12.84 -23.54
C TRP A 159 -27.63 -14.21 -24.11
N TRP A 160 -26.80 -15.22 -23.86
CA TRP A 160 -27.06 -16.60 -24.31
C TRP A 160 -28.26 -17.21 -23.60
N HIS A 161 -28.45 -16.94 -22.30
CA HIS A 161 -29.62 -17.38 -21.55
C HIS A 161 -30.91 -16.63 -21.98
N MET A 162 -30.82 -15.36 -22.36
CA MET A 162 -31.96 -14.57 -22.85
C MET A 162 -32.31 -14.84 -24.33
N GLY A 163 -31.38 -15.34 -25.13
CA GLY A 163 -31.48 -15.51 -26.59
C GLY A 163 -32.43 -16.60 -27.09
N ARG A 164 -33.48 -16.98 -26.35
CA ARG A 164 -34.50 -17.95 -26.81
C ARG A 164 -35.92 -17.42 -26.93
N LEU A 165 -36.23 -16.17 -26.59
CA LEU A 165 -37.57 -15.61 -26.80
C LEU A 165 -37.51 -14.16 -27.31
N PRO A 166 -37.60 -13.93 -28.63
CA PRO A 166 -37.56 -12.60 -29.25
C PRO A 166 -38.75 -11.68 -28.90
N ASP A 167 -39.88 -12.24 -28.43
CA ASP A 167 -41.16 -11.51 -28.42
C ASP A 167 -41.73 -11.19 -27.04
N ARG A 168 -40.97 -11.39 -25.94
CA ARG A 168 -41.45 -10.92 -24.63
C ARG A 168 -41.06 -9.46 -24.42
N PRO A 169 -42.03 -8.53 -24.25
CA PRO A 169 -41.72 -7.16 -23.88
C PRO A 169 -40.92 -7.16 -22.57
N PRO A 170 -40.13 -6.11 -22.30
CA PRO A 170 -39.39 -5.95 -21.05
C PRO A 170 -40.35 -5.66 -19.89
N GLN A 171 -41.24 -6.61 -19.57
CA GLN A 171 -42.05 -6.61 -18.38
C GLN A 171 -41.15 -7.03 -17.21
N GLN A 172 -40.86 -6.03 -16.37
CA GLN A 172 -40.49 -6.12 -14.97
C GLN A 172 -39.77 -7.41 -14.58
N PHE A 173 -38.43 -7.30 -14.48
CA PHE A 173 -37.53 -8.22 -13.80
C PHE A 173 -38.01 -8.52 -12.36
N GLY A 174 -38.98 -9.41 -12.22
CA GLY A 174 -39.11 -10.26 -11.05
C GLY A 174 -38.18 -11.44 -11.30
N PRO A 175 -37.06 -11.61 -10.58
CA PRO A 175 -36.35 -12.87 -10.61
C PRO A 175 -37.30 -13.91 -10.04
N GLU A 176 -38.00 -14.65 -10.89
CA GLU A 176 -38.59 -15.94 -10.50
C GLU A 176 -37.40 -16.78 -10.03
N PRO A 177 -37.24 -16.99 -8.71
CA PRO A 177 -36.09 -17.68 -8.19
C PRO A 177 -36.28 -19.14 -8.57
N THR A 178 -35.65 -19.58 -9.66
CA THR A 178 -35.56 -20.99 -9.98
C THR A 178 -35.05 -21.69 -8.72
N ARG A 179 -35.81 -22.66 -8.19
CA ARG A 179 -35.53 -23.29 -6.89
C ARG A 179 -34.13 -23.93 -6.85
N PHE A 180 -33.53 -24.20 -8.01
CA PHE A 180 -32.16 -24.68 -8.19
C PHE A 180 -31.06 -23.61 -8.08
N GLY A 181 -31.39 -22.31 -8.16
CA GLY A 181 -30.39 -21.23 -8.12
C GLY A 181 -29.88 -20.89 -6.71
N ARG A 182 -30.72 -21.03 -5.68
CA ARG A 182 -30.37 -20.67 -4.29
C ARG A 182 -29.13 -21.40 -3.74
N PRO A 183 -29.00 -22.74 -3.83
CA PRO A 183 -27.81 -23.43 -3.32
C PRO A 183 -26.55 -23.04 -4.11
N TRP A 184 -26.67 -22.80 -5.42
CA TRP A 184 -25.56 -22.37 -6.26
C TRP A 184 -25.08 -20.95 -5.91
N HIS A 185 -26.01 -20.02 -5.67
CA HIS A 185 -25.66 -18.66 -5.23
C HIS A 185 -24.99 -18.67 -3.86
N LEU A 186 -25.47 -19.49 -2.92
CA LEU A 186 -24.83 -19.66 -1.62
C LEU A 186 -23.40 -20.22 -1.80
N ALA A 187 -23.25 -21.29 -2.57
CA ALA A 187 -21.94 -21.90 -2.84
C ALA A 187 -20.97 -20.92 -3.52
N ALA A 188 -21.42 -20.17 -4.52
CA ALA A 188 -20.63 -19.15 -5.20
C ALA A 188 -20.23 -18.00 -4.26
N THR A 189 -21.13 -17.57 -3.37
CA THR A 189 -20.84 -16.54 -2.37
C THR A 189 -19.82 -17.03 -1.36
N VAL A 190 -19.98 -18.26 -0.84
CA VAL A 190 -19.03 -18.87 0.08
C VAL A 190 -17.66 -19.02 -0.59
N LEU A 191 -17.61 -19.52 -1.82
CA LEU A 191 -16.36 -19.64 -2.57
C LEU A 191 -15.71 -18.28 -2.81
N ALA A 192 -16.48 -17.27 -3.21
CA ALA A 192 -15.98 -15.91 -3.39
C ALA A 192 -15.42 -15.32 -2.09
N SER A 193 -16.08 -15.55 -0.96
CA SER A 193 -15.59 -15.15 0.36
C SER A 193 -14.29 -15.86 0.73
N VAL A 194 -14.17 -17.17 0.49
CA VAL A 194 -12.94 -17.92 0.75
C VAL A 194 -11.79 -17.46 -0.14
N VAL A 195 -12.06 -17.22 -1.43
CA VAL A 195 -11.07 -16.66 -2.37
C VAL A 195 -10.67 -15.25 -1.93
N PHE A 196 -11.62 -14.41 -1.52
CA PHE A 196 -11.34 -13.08 -0.99
C PHE A 196 -10.45 -13.16 0.26
N LEU A 197 -10.76 -14.05 1.21
CA LEU A 197 -9.94 -14.27 2.40
C LEU A 197 -8.53 -14.76 2.05
N GLY A 198 -8.38 -15.66 1.08
CA GLY A 198 -7.07 -16.10 0.62
C GLY A 198 -6.29 -14.99 -0.10
N GLY A 199 -6.96 -14.14 -0.87
CA GLY A 199 -6.36 -12.93 -1.46
C GLY A 199 -5.95 -11.92 -0.39
N TYR A 200 -6.75 -11.75 0.66
CA TYR A 200 -6.42 -10.94 1.82
C TYR A 200 -5.18 -11.48 2.52
N VAL A 201 -5.16 -12.75 2.92
CA VAL A 201 -3.99 -13.41 3.55
C VAL A 201 -2.74 -13.21 2.70
N LEU A 202 -2.86 -13.36 1.38
CA LEU A 202 -1.76 -13.17 0.44
C LEU A 202 -1.27 -11.71 0.34
N GLY A 203 -2.18 -10.74 0.42
CA GLY A 203 -1.89 -9.31 0.28
C GLY A 203 -1.47 -8.63 1.58
N SER A 204 -2.00 -9.08 2.72
CA SER A 204 -1.68 -8.58 4.06
C SER A 204 -0.31 -9.03 4.59
N GLY A 205 0.42 -9.82 3.80
CA GLY A 205 1.70 -10.38 4.18
C GLY A 205 1.61 -11.59 5.12
N PRO A 206 2.77 -12.13 5.52
CA PRO A 206 2.87 -13.27 6.43
C PRO A 206 2.26 -12.96 7.80
N ALA A 207 1.96 -14.01 8.58
CA ALA A 207 1.29 -13.86 9.88
C ALA A 207 2.00 -12.92 10.85
N TRP A 208 3.34 -12.90 10.84
CA TRP A 208 4.14 -12.00 11.66
C TRP A 208 4.02 -10.53 11.24
N ALA A 209 3.50 -10.18 10.06
CA ALA A 209 3.33 -8.78 9.63
C ALA A 209 1.94 -8.22 9.97
N ARG A 210 1.00 -9.09 10.41
CA ARG A 210 -0.40 -8.72 10.61
C ARG A 210 -0.66 -8.26 12.04
N LEU A 211 -1.52 -7.26 12.17
CA LEU A 211 -1.97 -6.71 13.45
C LEU A 211 -3.38 -7.23 13.80
N PRO A 212 -3.73 -7.38 15.09
CA PRO A 212 -2.87 -7.14 16.26
C PRO A 212 -1.96 -8.34 16.64
N GLY A 213 -1.03 -8.11 17.56
CA GLY A 213 -0.40 -9.14 18.39
C GLY A 213 0.96 -8.72 18.98
N SER A 214 1.64 -9.67 19.64
CA SER A 214 2.93 -9.47 20.32
C SER A 214 4.05 -8.84 19.50
N TYR A 215 4.91 -8.08 20.17
CA TYR A 215 6.14 -7.55 19.58
C TYR A 215 6.99 -8.66 18.93
N LEU A 216 7.62 -8.33 17.81
CA LEU A 216 8.63 -9.16 17.16
C LEU A 216 9.78 -8.26 16.69
N PRO A 217 11.07 -8.62 16.90
CA PRO A 217 12.20 -7.80 16.49
C PRO A 217 12.32 -7.63 14.97
N ALA A 218 12.55 -6.39 14.51
CA ALA A 218 12.73 -6.01 13.11
C ALA A 218 11.65 -6.54 12.13
N ALA A 219 10.42 -6.69 12.61
CA ALA A 219 9.26 -7.30 11.95
C ALA A 219 8.24 -6.26 11.43
N ASP A 220 8.73 -5.14 10.89
CA ASP A 220 7.92 -4.01 10.41
C ASP A 220 6.87 -3.57 11.45
N SER A 221 5.58 -3.67 11.11
CA SER A 221 4.46 -3.24 11.94
C SER A 221 4.43 -3.87 13.33
N ARG A 222 5.05 -5.03 13.54
CA ARG A 222 5.14 -5.69 14.87
C ARG A 222 6.27 -5.18 15.75
N SER A 223 7.18 -4.39 15.21
CA SER A 223 8.20 -3.68 16.01
C SER A 223 7.81 -2.23 16.30
N MET A 224 6.63 -1.79 15.86
CA MET A 224 6.09 -0.43 16.07
C MET A 224 5.17 -0.41 17.29
N ASP A 225 5.67 -0.81 18.45
CA ASP A 225 4.91 -0.83 19.69
C ASP A 225 5.06 0.48 20.48
N ALA A 226 4.29 0.64 21.56
CA ALA A 226 4.29 1.86 22.36
C ALA A 226 5.70 2.23 22.90
N GLU A 227 6.52 1.24 23.26
CA GLU A 227 7.90 1.45 23.72
C GLU A 227 8.78 2.09 22.64
N THR A 228 8.72 1.55 21.42
CA THR A 228 9.47 2.05 20.27
C THR A 228 8.98 3.44 19.86
N LEU A 229 7.66 3.63 19.80
CA LEU A 229 7.04 4.91 19.44
C LEU A 229 7.33 6.00 20.48
N ALA A 230 7.33 5.68 21.76
CA ALA A 230 7.70 6.61 22.82
C ALA A 230 9.16 7.06 22.71
N ALA A 231 10.08 6.12 22.45
CA ALA A 231 11.49 6.46 22.23
C ALA A 231 11.69 7.37 21.00
N VAL A 232 10.96 7.12 19.91
CA VAL A 232 10.99 7.93 18.69
C VAL A 232 10.42 9.32 18.95
N LYS A 233 9.27 9.43 19.62
CA LYS A 233 8.65 10.70 19.97
C LYS A 233 9.56 11.54 20.86
N TRP A 234 10.09 10.95 21.94
CA TRP A 234 11.07 11.61 22.80
C TRP A 234 12.29 12.08 22.01
N ALA A 235 12.80 11.23 21.10
CA ALA A 235 13.98 11.57 20.31
C ALA A 235 13.72 12.76 19.37
N GLY A 236 12.54 12.84 18.76
CA GLY A 236 12.17 13.97 17.89
C GLY A 236 12.03 15.29 18.65
N GLU A 237 11.63 15.23 19.92
CA GLU A 237 11.49 16.40 20.79
C GLU A 237 12.82 16.82 21.45
N SER A 238 13.70 15.86 21.72
CA SER A 238 14.87 16.06 22.59
C SER A 238 16.22 16.03 21.87
N LEU A 239 16.33 15.34 20.73
CA LEU A 239 17.59 15.18 20.01
C LEU A 239 17.69 16.17 18.85
N PRO A 240 18.89 16.66 18.51
CA PRO A 240 19.05 17.58 17.40
C PRO A 240 18.71 16.91 16.06
N PRO A 241 17.85 17.51 15.21
CA PRO A 241 17.55 16.96 13.88
C PRO A 241 18.82 16.78 13.03
N GLY A 242 18.81 15.72 12.23
CA GLY A 242 19.92 15.30 11.39
C GLY A 242 21.06 14.59 12.12
N SER A 243 20.98 14.44 13.45
CA SER A 243 21.98 13.67 14.20
C SER A 243 22.02 12.22 13.74
N ARG A 244 23.22 11.65 13.67
CA ARG A 244 23.43 10.29 13.17
C ARG A 244 23.16 9.26 14.26
N ILE A 245 22.34 8.26 13.94
CA ILE A 245 21.93 7.21 14.87
C ILE A 245 22.18 5.83 14.26
N GLY A 246 22.67 4.89 15.08
CA GLY A 246 22.68 3.47 14.73
C GLY A 246 21.51 2.78 15.41
N ALA A 247 20.62 2.14 14.66
CA ALA A 247 19.45 1.43 15.17
C ALA A 247 19.13 0.22 14.29
N ASP A 248 18.31 -0.72 14.76
CA ASP A 248 17.78 -1.79 13.90
C ASP A 248 16.96 -1.21 12.73
N ARG A 249 16.59 -2.06 11.78
CA ARG A 249 15.93 -1.67 10.53
C ARG A 249 14.64 -0.90 10.75
N VAL A 250 13.78 -1.34 11.68
CA VAL A 250 12.46 -0.74 11.84
C VAL A 250 12.59 0.56 12.63
N SER A 251 13.32 0.53 13.74
CA SER A 251 13.54 1.72 14.57
C SER A 251 14.27 2.81 13.80
N SER A 252 15.24 2.46 12.95
CA SER A 252 15.89 3.40 12.03
C SER A 252 14.90 4.12 11.13
N VAL A 253 13.92 3.41 10.55
CA VAL A 253 12.90 4.02 9.68
C VAL A 253 12.04 5.01 10.46
N LEU A 254 11.61 4.64 11.67
CA LEU A 254 10.79 5.51 12.52
C LEU A 254 11.56 6.75 12.99
N LEU A 255 12.81 6.56 13.46
CA LEU A 255 13.69 7.64 13.90
C LEU A 255 14.01 8.61 12.76
N ALA A 256 14.13 8.13 11.52
CA ALA A 256 14.27 9.01 10.35
C ALA A 256 12.98 9.77 10.02
N ALA A 257 11.84 9.06 10.04
CA ALA A 257 10.57 9.60 9.58
C ALA A 257 9.99 10.63 10.56
N GLU A 258 10.08 10.36 11.87
CA GLU A 258 9.39 11.14 12.90
C GLU A 258 10.36 11.94 13.77
N ALA A 259 11.51 11.36 14.13
CA ALA A 259 12.51 12.07 14.94
C ALA A 259 13.52 12.89 14.10
N HIS A 260 13.40 12.84 12.77
CA HIS A 260 14.29 13.52 11.83
C HIS A 260 15.78 13.22 12.05
N LEU A 261 16.10 12.04 12.57
CA LEU A 261 17.48 11.58 12.73
C LEU A 261 17.99 10.99 11.42
N TRP A 262 19.31 10.76 11.35
CA TRP A 262 19.95 10.14 10.20
C TRP A 262 20.45 8.73 10.54
N PRO A 263 19.68 7.68 10.21
CA PRO A 263 20.13 6.31 10.43
C PRO A 263 21.36 6.00 9.60
N VAL A 264 22.32 5.33 10.21
CA VAL A 264 23.52 4.83 9.56
C VAL A 264 23.47 3.31 9.62
N TYR A 265 23.50 2.65 8.47
CA TYR A 265 23.64 1.19 8.37
C TYR A 265 25.06 0.78 8.00
N GLU A 266 25.69 1.56 7.13
CA GLU A 266 27.03 1.35 6.62
C GLU A 266 27.74 2.70 6.47
N GLY A 267 29.02 2.74 6.88
CA GLY A 267 29.89 3.91 6.84
C GLY A 267 30.87 3.86 5.67
N LEU A 268 31.76 4.86 5.65
CA LEU A 268 32.89 4.84 4.73
C LEU A 268 33.79 3.64 5.09
N ASN A 269 34.32 2.96 4.06
CA ASN A 269 35.18 1.76 4.17
C ASN A 269 34.47 0.45 4.54
N GLY A 270 33.13 0.38 4.43
CA GLY A 270 32.38 -0.86 4.59
C GLY A 270 32.14 -1.30 6.04
N VAL A 271 32.46 -0.44 7.02
CA VAL A 271 32.09 -0.64 8.43
C VAL A 271 30.59 -0.57 8.56
N LYS A 272 29.96 -1.53 9.24
CA LYS A 272 28.51 -1.58 9.41
C LYS A 272 28.10 -1.41 10.87
N THR A 273 26.95 -0.77 11.08
CA THR A 273 26.39 -0.53 12.42
C THR A 273 26.24 -1.78 13.30
N PRO A 274 25.83 -2.97 12.79
CA PRO A 274 25.80 -4.22 13.55
C PRO A 274 27.12 -4.57 14.24
N GLU A 275 28.26 -4.14 13.69
CA GLU A 275 29.59 -4.40 14.28
C GLU A 275 29.78 -3.73 15.63
N LEU A 276 28.96 -2.73 15.98
CA LEU A 276 28.93 -2.11 17.30
C LEU A 276 28.13 -2.95 18.31
N TYR A 277 27.22 -3.81 17.83
CA TYR A 277 26.31 -4.62 18.66
C TYR A 277 26.87 -6.01 18.93
N VAL A 278 27.55 -6.63 17.96
CA VAL A 278 28.05 -8.01 18.05
C VAL A 278 29.11 -8.24 19.15
N PRO A 279 30.09 -7.37 19.40
CA PRO A 279 31.11 -7.62 20.42
C PRO A 279 30.52 -7.68 21.84
N TYR A 280 31.04 -8.52 22.73
CA TYR A 280 30.59 -8.58 24.13
C TYR A 280 31.09 -7.42 25.00
N GLN A 281 32.13 -6.73 24.55
CA GLN A 281 32.76 -5.61 25.24
C GLN A 281 32.90 -4.44 24.26
N TRP A 282 33.04 -3.23 24.80
CA TRP A 282 33.32 -2.05 24.02
C TRP A 282 34.76 -1.60 24.30
N GLY A 283 35.58 -1.51 23.27
CA GLY A 283 36.96 -1.07 23.33
C GLY A 283 37.28 0.02 22.32
N MET A 284 38.57 0.13 22.00
CA MET A 284 39.07 1.12 21.04
C MET A 284 38.58 0.84 19.62
N ASP A 285 38.51 -0.44 19.22
CA ASP A 285 38.02 -0.84 17.90
C ASP A 285 36.56 -0.44 17.67
N GLU A 286 35.67 -0.66 18.64
CA GLU A 286 34.28 -0.20 18.58
C GLU A 286 34.18 1.33 18.57
N THR A 287 35.07 2.02 19.28
CA THR A 287 35.14 3.48 19.28
C THR A 287 35.58 4.02 17.92
N ASP A 288 36.58 3.41 17.31
CA ASP A 288 37.07 3.74 15.96
C ASP A 288 36.00 3.47 14.90
N LYS A 289 35.28 2.35 15.02
CA LYS A 289 34.13 2.02 14.16
C LYS A 289 32.98 3.02 14.32
N ALA A 290 32.62 3.38 15.55
CA ALA A 290 31.61 4.40 15.82
C ALA A 290 32.00 5.76 15.22
N ASN A 291 33.30 6.12 15.30
CA ASN A 291 33.84 7.33 14.69
C ASN A 291 33.86 7.25 13.15
N ALA A 292 34.17 6.09 12.56
CA ALA A 292 34.12 5.88 11.12
C ALA A 292 32.69 5.99 10.57
N LEU A 293 31.71 5.47 11.32
CA LEU A 293 30.28 5.60 11.03
C LEU A 293 29.75 7.02 11.32
N LYS A 294 30.51 7.83 12.07
CA LYS A 294 30.12 9.14 12.59
C LYS A 294 28.81 9.09 13.36
N ILE A 295 28.58 8.01 14.10
CA ILE A 295 27.35 7.83 14.88
C ILE A 295 27.44 8.65 16.16
N ARG A 296 26.38 9.41 16.45
CA ARG A 296 26.26 10.15 17.71
C ARG A 296 25.42 9.39 18.74
N TYR A 297 24.36 8.75 18.28
CA TYR A 297 23.41 8.04 19.13
C TYR A 297 23.32 6.56 18.78
N LEU A 298 23.12 5.68 19.75
CA LEU A 298 22.76 4.28 19.52
C LEU A 298 21.39 4.01 20.11
N TYR A 299 20.49 3.46 19.29
CA TYR A 299 19.22 2.94 19.74
C TYR A 299 19.35 1.44 19.96
N VAL A 300 18.99 0.98 21.15
CA VAL A 300 19.06 -0.43 21.53
C VAL A 300 17.70 -0.88 22.01
N ASP A 301 17.19 -1.95 21.40
CA ASP A 301 16.04 -2.70 21.89
C ASP A 301 16.52 -4.06 22.37
N GLU A 302 16.42 -4.29 23.69
CA GLU A 302 16.86 -5.53 24.34
C GLU A 302 16.10 -6.77 23.83
N ARG A 303 14.89 -6.59 23.28
CA ARG A 303 14.08 -7.69 22.71
C ARG A 303 14.66 -8.27 21.44
N MET A 304 15.66 -7.64 20.83
CA MET A 304 16.48 -8.29 19.79
C MET A 304 17.19 -9.55 20.32
N ALA A 305 17.26 -9.74 21.64
CA ALA A 305 17.73 -10.97 22.27
C ALA A 305 16.64 -12.02 22.52
N ASP A 306 15.38 -11.80 22.11
CA ASP A 306 14.26 -12.74 22.35
C ASP A 306 14.03 -13.70 21.20
N SER A 307 14.19 -13.25 19.96
CA SER A 307 14.00 -14.08 18.77
C SER A 307 14.69 -13.51 17.54
N LEU A 308 15.04 -14.39 16.59
CA LEU A 308 15.51 -13.98 15.26
C LEU A 308 14.46 -13.15 14.51
N PRO A 309 14.89 -12.14 13.72
CA PRO A 309 14.00 -11.29 12.98
C PRO A 309 13.41 -12.06 11.80
N PRO A 310 12.12 -11.89 11.44
CA PRO A 310 11.48 -12.69 10.39
C PRO A 310 12.10 -12.55 9.00
N PHE A 311 12.80 -11.45 8.74
CA PHE A 311 13.55 -11.20 7.50
C PHE A 311 14.96 -11.82 7.48
N GLY A 312 15.43 -12.33 8.63
CA GLY A 312 16.73 -12.99 8.79
C GLY A 312 17.90 -12.04 9.07
N TYR A 313 17.65 -10.74 9.24
CA TYR A 313 18.62 -9.73 9.64
C TYR A 313 17.94 -8.63 10.49
N TYR A 314 18.65 -8.04 11.46
CA TYR A 314 18.11 -6.99 12.33
C TYR A 314 18.27 -5.61 11.71
N PHE A 315 19.39 -5.34 11.03
CA PHE A 315 19.74 -4.02 10.49
C PHE A 315 19.66 -3.97 8.98
N ALA A 316 20.44 -4.82 8.30
CA ALA A 316 20.51 -4.85 6.84
C ALA A 316 20.93 -6.23 6.31
N SER A 317 20.57 -6.52 5.06
CA SER A 317 21.01 -7.75 4.40
C SER A 317 22.54 -7.78 4.29
N GLY A 318 23.15 -8.92 4.62
CA GLY A 318 24.61 -9.08 4.64
C GLY A 318 25.28 -8.46 5.87
N GLU A 319 24.56 -8.31 6.98
CA GLU A 319 25.15 -7.91 8.27
C GLU A 319 26.10 -8.96 8.84
N VAL A 320 27.00 -8.52 9.71
CA VAL A 320 27.89 -9.43 10.46
C VAL A 320 27.03 -10.30 11.36
N ASP A 321 27.33 -11.60 11.40
CA ASP A 321 26.57 -12.60 12.17
C ASP A 321 25.08 -12.70 11.79
N GLN A 322 24.73 -12.38 10.54
CA GLN A 322 23.38 -12.56 10.02
C GLN A 322 22.83 -13.98 10.32
N GLY A 323 21.60 -14.04 10.83
CA GLY A 323 20.95 -15.30 11.23
C GLY A 323 21.33 -15.79 12.63
N LYS A 324 22.08 -15.00 13.42
CA LYS A 324 22.29 -15.24 14.85
C LYS A 324 21.54 -14.21 15.68
N GLN A 325 21.02 -14.67 16.81
CA GLN A 325 20.31 -13.83 17.78
C GLN A 325 21.31 -13.13 18.69
N PHE A 326 21.03 -11.88 19.06
CA PHE A 326 21.83 -11.19 20.05
C PHE A 326 21.63 -11.80 21.43
N THR A 327 22.60 -11.59 22.31
CA THR A 327 22.50 -11.92 23.73
C THR A 327 22.19 -10.66 24.53
N ALA A 328 21.51 -10.81 25.67
CA ALA A 328 21.26 -9.68 26.57
C ALA A 328 22.55 -8.95 26.96
N ALA A 329 23.68 -9.67 27.10
CA ALA A 329 24.98 -9.07 27.40
C ALA A 329 25.50 -8.16 26.26
N GLN A 330 25.30 -8.55 25.00
CA GLN A 330 25.69 -7.73 23.84
C GLN A 330 24.90 -6.43 23.77
N LEU A 331 23.62 -6.47 24.15
CA LEU A 331 22.71 -5.32 24.09
C LEU A 331 22.84 -4.40 25.32
N THR A 332 23.18 -4.93 26.50
CA THR A 332 23.30 -4.14 27.75
C THR A 332 24.72 -3.64 28.04
N LYS A 333 25.73 -4.04 27.27
CA LYS A 333 27.14 -3.67 27.52
C LYS A 333 27.37 -2.16 27.55
N PHE A 334 26.58 -1.38 26.80
CA PHE A 334 26.74 0.07 26.66
C PHE A 334 26.61 0.82 27.99
N ASP A 335 25.85 0.27 28.94
CA ASP A 335 25.66 0.82 30.30
C ASP A 335 26.96 0.94 31.09
N LYS A 336 27.96 0.13 30.73
CA LYS A 336 29.20 -0.03 31.48
C LYS A 336 30.38 0.68 30.82
N VAL A 337 30.17 1.36 29.70
CA VAL A 337 31.25 1.96 28.90
C VAL A 337 31.48 3.40 29.34
N PRO A 338 32.66 3.75 29.88
CA PRO A 338 32.97 5.14 30.20
C PRO A 338 32.87 6.04 28.97
N GLY A 339 32.13 7.13 29.08
CA GLY A 339 31.91 8.09 27.99
C GLY A 339 30.64 7.84 27.16
N ILE A 340 30.00 6.68 27.30
CA ILE A 340 28.64 6.45 26.79
C ILE A 340 27.65 6.83 27.90
N LYS A 341 26.63 7.61 27.56
CA LYS A 341 25.57 8.02 28.50
C LYS A 341 24.20 7.60 27.99
N THR A 342 23.39 6.97 28.83
CA THR A 342 21.98 6.74 28.52
C THR A 342 21.22 8.05 28.58
N VAL A 343 20.62 8.47 27.46
CA VAL A 343 19.81 9.69 27.36
C VAL A 343 18.31 9.41 27.38
N TYR A 344 17.92 8.24 26.90
CA TYR A 344 16.57 7.70 27.05
C TYR A 344 16.62 6.27 27.55
N ARG A 345 15.73 5.91 28.47
CA ARG A 345 15.46 4.52 28.84
C ARG A 345 14.03 4.38 29.33
N HIS A 346 13.31 3.45 28.74
CA HIS A 346 12.05 2.94 29.29
C HIS A 346 11.85 1.51 28.78
N GLY A 347 11.39 0.62 29.67
CA GLY A 347 11.20 -0.79 29.34
C GLY A 347 12.45 -1.41 28.69
N PRO A 348 12.31 -2.11 27.55
CA PRO A 348 13.42 -2.74 26.83
C PRO A 348 14.19 -1.79 25.90
N VAL A 349 13.79 -0.52 25.80
CA VAL A 349 14.34 0.43 24.82
C VAL A 349 15.25 1.45 25.51
N SER A 350 16.45 1.61 24.97
CA SER A 350 17.42 2.62 25.41
C SER A 350 18.01 3.40 24.24
N ILE A 351 18.23 4.70 24.42
CA ILE A 351 19.04 5.52 23.51
C ILE A 351 20.27 6.01 24.27
N TYR A 352 21.44 5.73 23.70
CA TYR A 352 22.73 6.11 24.23
C TYR A 352 23.35 7.25 23.43
N ASP A 353 23.94 8.22 24.13
CA ASP A 353 24.78 9.27 23.59
C ASP A 353 26.26 8.87 23.70
N LEU A 354 26.96 8.89 22.56
CA LEU A 354 28.37 8.55 22.43
C LEU A 354 29.33 9.75 22.54
N LYS A 355 28.85 10.96 22.88
CA LYS A 355 29.65 12.20 22.98
C LYS A 355 30.93 12.04 23.78
N GLY A 356 30.85 11.35 24.91
CA GLY A 356 31.95 11.23 25.86
C GLY A 356 33.11 10.37 25.36
N LEU A 357 32.95 9.69 24.22
CA LEU A 357 34.02 8.98 23.53
C LEU A 357 34.89 9.89 22.64
N GLY A 358 34.61 11.20 22.60
CA GLY A 358 35.36 12.16 21.78
C GLY A 358 35.00 12.15 20.30
N LEU A 359 33.82 11.63 19.95
CA LEU A 359 33.35 11.58 18.57
C LEU A 359 32.99 12.98 18.05
N THR A 360 33.50 13.33 16.86
CA THR A 360 33.08 14.55 16.16
C THR A 360 31.61 14.44 15.74
N GLU A 361 30.81 15.42 16.16
CA GLU A 361 29.42 15.50 15.75
C GLU A 361 29.31 15.75 14.24
N TYR A 362 28.51 14.92 13.57
CA TYR A 362 28.22 15.04 12.16
C TYR A 362 26.72 14.89 11.96
N ARG A 363 26.12 15.86 11.26
CA ARG A 363 24.68 15.90 10.98
C ARG A 363 24.42 15.81 9.48
N ASN A 364 23.39 15.06 9.11
CA ASN A 364 22.98 14.85 7.73
C ASN A 364 21.47 14.98 7.58
N GLY A 365 21.03 14.93 6.33
CA GLY A 365 19.63 14.94 6.01
C GLY A 365 19.02 16.32 6.10
N TRP A 366 17.70 16.32 6.09
CA TRP A 366 16.94 17.53 6.04
C TRP A 366 16.64 18.01 7.47
N VAL A 367 17.11 19.21 7.78
CA VAL A 367 17.03 19.85 9.10
C VAL A 367 15.90 20.90 9.14
N GLY A 368 15.11 20.99 8.07
CA GLY A 368 13.96 21.91 8.01
C GLY A 368 12.79 21.42 8.86
N SER A 369 11.80 22.29 9.05
CA SER A 369 10.52 21.89 9.66
C SER A 369 9.60 21.30 8.61
N THR A 370 9.02 20.10 8.86
CA THR A 370 8.02 19.50 7.93
C THR A 370 6.87 20.47 7.84
N PRO A 371 6.42 20.87 6.63
CA PRO A 371 5.27 21.76 6.52
C PRO A 371 4.13 21.17 7.34
N VAL A 372 3.85 21.78 8.50
CA VAL A 372 2.87 21.24 9.43
C VAL A 372 1.52 21.51 8.79
N PHE A 373 0.84 20.44 8.39
CA PHE A 373 -0.49 20.54 7.80
C PHE A 373 -1.47 21.03 8.87
N ARG A 374 -1.85 22.30 8.82
CA ARG A 374 -2.88 22.83 9.70
C ARG A 374 -4.24 22.44 9.12
N PRO A 375 -5.12 21.74 9.88
CA PRO A 375 -6.46 21.42 9.42
C PRO A 375 -7.25 22.66 8.97
N VAL A 376 -6.98 23.81 9.60
CA VAL A 376 -7.58 25.11 9.24
C VAL A 376 -7.25 25.51 7.79
N ASP A 377 -6.01 25.33 7.35
CA ASP A 377 -5.60 25.69 5.99
C ASP A 377 -6.30 24.81 4.96
N GLN A 378 -6.44 23.51 5.26
CA GLN A 378 -7.16 22.56 4.40
C GLN A 378 -8.66 22.88 4.33
N LEU A 379 -9.28 23.25 5.45
CA LEU A 379 -10.68 23.70 5.47
C LEU A 379 -10.84 25.01 4.68
N ALA A 380 -9.92 25.96 4.83
CA ALA A 380 -9.97 27.24 4.13
C ALA A 380 -9.81 27.05 2.62
N VAL A 381 -8.80 26.28 2.18
CA VAL A 381 -8.60 25.94 0.77
C VAL A 381 -9.80 25.18 0.22
N GLY A 382 -10.29 24.17 0.94
CA GLY A 382 -11.47 23.42 0.53
C GLY A 382 -12.72 24.30 0.44
N LEU A 383 -12.92 25.23 1.37
CA LEU A 383 -14.01 26.19 1.33
C LEU A 383 -13.90 27.13 0.12
N VAL A 384 -12.71 27.66 -0.18
CA VAL A 384 -12.49 28.51 -1.37
C VAL A 384 -12.77 27.74 -2.66
N VAL A 385 -12.29 26.50 -2.76
CA VAL A 385 -12.56 25.61 -3.90
C VAL A 385 -14.06 25.32 -3.99
N GLY A 386 -14.72 25.04 -2.86
CA GLY A 386 -16.15 24.79 -2.79
C GLY A 386 -16.99 25.99 -3.19
N LEU A 387 -16.59 27.20 -2.78
CA LEU A 387 -17.22 28.46 -3.19
C LEU A 387 -17.02 28.71 -4.68
N PHE A 388 -15.84 28.43 -5.23
CA PHE A 388 -15.58 28.52 -6.65
C PHE A 388 -16.48 27.54 -7.44
N ILE A 389 -16.58 26.28 -6.99
CA ILE A 389 -17.48 25.28 -7.59
C ILE A 389 -18.94 25.78 -7.52
N ALA A 390 -19.38 26.26 -6.36
CA ALA A 390 -20.73 26.80 -6.18
C ALA A 390 -20.99 28.01 -7.10
N TRP A 391 -20.02 28.93 -7.23
CA TRP A 391 -20.10 30.06 -8.13
C TRP A 391 -20.21 29.63 -9.60
N VAL A 392 -19.37 28.69 -10.04
CA VAL A 392 -19.44 28.11 -11.39
C VAL A 392 -20.81 27.47 -11.61
N MET A 393 -21.30 26.67 -10.67
CA MET A 393 -22.63 26.03 -10.71
C MET A 393 -23.79 27.03 -10.76
N GLY A 394 -23.65 28.18 -10.09
CA GLY A 394 -24.65 29.26 -10.09
C GLY A 394 -24.74 30.03 -11.41
N ARG A 395 -23.69 30.01 -12.23
CA ARG A 395 -23.62 30.77 -13.50
C ARG A 395 -24.25 29.99 -14.66
N ARG A 396 -24.72 30.72 -15.67
CA ARG A 396 -25.15 30.15 -16.98
C ARG A 396 -24.06 29.29 -17.64
N PHE A 397 -22.80 29.52 -17.27
CA PHE A 397 -21.66 28.71 -17.72
C PHE A 397 -21.79 27.24 -17.33
N TRP A 398 -22.37 26.91 -16.17
CA TRP A 398 -22.61 25.53 -15.77
C TRP A 398 -23.52 24.79 -16.75
N CYS A 399 -24.59 25.43 -17.25
CA CYS A 399 -25.46 24.83 -18.26
C CYS A 399 -24.68 24.52 -19.55
N ARG A 400 -23.68 25.34 -19.91
CA ARG A 400 -22.79 25.06 -21.04
C ARG A 400 -21.84 23.90 -20.74
N ILE A 401 -21.24 23.84 -19.56
CA ILE A 401 -20.37 22.73 -19.14
C ILE A 401 -21.17 21.43 -19.13
N VAL A 402 -22.33 21.38 -18.47
CA VAL A 402 -23.18 20.18 -18.42
C VAL A 402 -23.67 19.81 -19.81
N GLY A 403 -24.03 20.81 -20.63
CA GLY A 403 -24.39 20.60 -22.04
C GLY A 403 -23.25 19.94 -22.82
N GLN A 404 -22.04 20.49 -22.74
CA GLN A 404 -20.85 19.92 -23.40
C GLN A 404 -20.47 18.56 -22.82
N ALA A 405 -20.46 18.36 -21.51
CA ALA A 405 -20.19 17.09 -20.87
C ALA A 405 -21.22 16.03 -21.28
N SER A 406 -22.51 16.39 -21.38
CA SER A 406 -23.55 15.48 -21.87
C SER A 406 -23.37 15.17 -23.36
N ARG A 407 -22.91 16.13 -24.17
CA ARG A 407 -22.60 15.94 -25.59
C ARG A 407 -21.38 15.02 -25.74
N LEU A 408 -20.30 15.26 -24.99
CA LEU A 408 -19.11 14.43 -24.94
C LEU A 408 -19.46 13.02 -24.46
N ARG A 409 -20.29 12.87 -23.41
CA ARG A 409 -20.75 11.56 -22.93
C ARG A 409 -21.61 10.81 -23.97
N ARG A 410 -22.43 11.53 -24.76
CA ARG A 410 -23.17 10.91 -25.88
C ARG A 410 -22.24 10.51 -27.03
N LEU A 411 -21.21 11.31 -27.30
CA LEU A 411 -20.25 11.07 -28.39
C LEU A 411 -19.26 9.94 -28.06
N PHE A 412 -18.73 9.92 -26.84
CA PHE A 412 -17.74 8.96 -26.38
C PHE A 412 -18.37 7.72 -25.72
N GLY A 413 -19.64 7.79 -25.35
CA GLY A 413 -20.25 6.75 -24.53
C GLY A 413 -19.77 6.81 -23.07
N PRO A 414 -20.34 5.96 -22.21
CA PRO A 414 -20.13 6.03 -20.75
C PRO A 414 -18.71 5.61 -20.33
N ALA A 415 -18.11 4.63 -20.99
CA ALA A 415 -16.79 4.11 -20.63
C ALA A 415 -15.67 5.11 -20.94
N ASP A 416 -15.64 5.65 -22.16
CA ASP A 416 -14.62 6.61 -22.57
C ASP A 416 -14.83 7.96 -21.87
N GLY A 417 -16.08 8.36 -21.61
CA GLY A 417 -16.38 9.51 -20.76
C GLY A 417 -15.83 9.36 -19.34
N ALA A 418 -15.90 8.16 -18.76
CA ALA A 418 -15.30 7.87 -17.45
C ALA A 418 -13.76 7.88 -17.52
N ALA A 419 -13.17 7.33 -18.58
CA ALA A 419 -11.71 7.34 -18.77
C ALA A 419 -11.15 8.76 -18.90
N VAL A 420 -11.80 9.63 -19.69
CA VAL A 420 -11.41 11.04 -19.83
C VAL A 420 -11.55 11.78 -18.49
N LEU A 421 -12.62 11.52 -17.74
CA LEU A 421 -12.81 12.11 -16.42
C LEU A 421 -11.70 11.68 -15.45
N LEU A 422 -11.39 10.38 -15.39
CA LEU A 422 -10.32 9.86 -14.53
C LEU A 422 -8.96 10.43 -14.92
N ALA A 423 -8.66 10.53 -16.22
CA ALA A 423 -7.43 11.16 -16.70
C ALA A 423 -7.34 12.64 -16.30
N ALA A 424 -8.44 13.39 -16.46
CA ALA A 424 -8.50 14.80 -16.04
C ALA A 424 -8.33 14.97 -14.53
N VAL A 425 -8.94 14.09 -13.72
CA VAL A 425 -8.76 14.08 -12.26
C VAL A 425 -7.32 13.75 -11.89
N GLY A 426 -6.71 12.75 -12.54
CA GLY A 426 -5.31 12.39 -12.32
C GLY A 426 -4.34 13.51 -12.66
N LEU A 427 -4.51 14.16 -13.82
CA LEU A 427 -3.71 15.32 -14.23
C LEU A 427 -3.91 16.51 -13.28
N SER A 428 -5.15 16.77 -12.85
CA SER A 428 -5.45 17.84 -11.89
C SER A 428 -4.79 17.55 -10.54
N SER A 429 -4.85 16.30 -10.07
CA SER A 429 -4.17 15.86 -8.84
C SER A 429 -2.66 16.06 -8.92
N ALA A 430 -2.03 15.66 -10.03
CA ALA A 430 -0.60 15.86 -10.26
C ALA A 430 -0.23 17.35 -10.31
N ALA A 431 -1.02 18.18 -11.02
CA ALA A 431 -0.79 19.63 -11.09
C ALA A 431 -0.94 20.30 -9.71
N LEU A 432 -1.94 19.92 -8.93
CA LEU A 432 -2.12 20.40 -7.56
C LEU A 432 -0.93 20.01 -6.68
N LEU A 433 -0.45 18.78 -6.77
CA LEU A 433 0.73 18.32 -6.03
C LEU A 433 2.00 19.11 -6.41
N LEU A 434 2.20 19.40 -7.70
CA LEU A 434 3.29 20.28 -8.17
C LEU A 434 3.17 21.72 -7.65
N LEU A 435 1.94 22.19 -7.41
CA LEU A 435 1.65 23.47 -6.77
C LEU A 435 1.66 23.38 -5.24
N HIS A 436 2.11 22.26 -4.66
CA HIS A 436 2.15 21.99 -3.22
C HIS A 436 0.76 22.01 -2.55
N VAL A 437 -0.30 21.78 -3.33
CA VAL A 437 -1.68 21.61 -2.85
C VAL A 437 -1.98 20.12 -2.70
N TRP A 438 -1.98 19.66 -1.45
CA TRP A 438 -2.27 18.27 -1.12
C TRP A 438 -3.77 18.02 -1.05
N LEU A 439 -4.28 17.08 -1.84
CA LEU A 439 -5.69 16.66 -1.83
C LEU A 439 -5.98 15.77 -0.62
N THR A 440 -6.26 16.39 0.52
CA THR A 440 -6.64 15.65 1.73
C THR A 440 -8.14 15.36 1.77
N PRO A 441 -8.58 14.33 2.53
CA PRO A 441 -10.00 14.07 2.73
C PRO A 441 -10.77 15.29 3.26
N LEU A 442 -10.14 16.07 4.15
CA LEU A 442 -10.74 17.28 4.73
C LEU A 442 -11.00 18.37 3.67
N LEU A 443 -10.04 18.58 2.76
CA LEU A 443 -10.19 19.50 1.63
C LEU A 443 -11.33 19.04 0.71
N ILE A 444 -11.37 17.74 0.37
CA ILE A 444 -12.43 17.18 -0.49
C ILE A 444 -13.80 17.33 0.16
N VAL A 445 -13.94 16.97 1.43
CA VAL A 445 -15.21 17.06 2.17
C VAL A 445 -15.68 18.51 2.27
N SER A 446 -14.81 19.45 2.65
CA SER A 446 -15.16 20.87 2.74
C SER A 446 -15.50 21.47 1.37
N ALA A 447 -14.76 21.13 0.31
CA ALA A 447 -15.05 21.56 -1.05
C ALA A 447 -16.39 21.03 -1.58
N LEU A 448 -16.79 19.81 -1.21
CA LEU A 448 -18.08 19.22 -1.59
C LEU A 448 -19.25 19.72 -0.71
N ALA A 449 -18.99 20.04 0.56
CA ALA A 449 -20.02 20.53 1.48
C ALA A 449 -20.59 21.88 1.04
N VAL A 450 -19.76 22.80 0.55
CA VAL A 450 -20.19 24.14 0.12
C VAL A 450 -21.28 24.10 -0.98
N PRO A 451 -21.10 23.45 -2.14
CA PRO A 451 -22.14 23.41 -3.16
C PRO A 451 -23.41 22.66 -2.71
N VAL A 452 -23.29 21.70 -1.79
CA VAL A 452 -24.44 21.02 -1.18
C VAL A 452 -25.25 21.98 -0.32
N LEU A 453 -24.58 22.80 0.51
CA LEU A 453 -25.21 23.79 1.37
C LEU A 453 -25.77 24.99 0.60
N VAL A 454 -25.07 25.47 -0.44
CA VAL A 454 -25.50 26.62 -1.26
C VAL A 454 -26.65 26.25 -2.20
N PHE A 455 -26.69 25.02 -2.74
CA PHE A 455 -27.74 24.57 -3.65
C PHE A 455 -28.39 23.25 -3.21
N PRO A 456 -29.07 23.22 -2.05
CA PRO A 456 -29.60 21.98 -1.47
C PRO A 456 -30.60 21.30 -2.39
N GLY A 457 -31.42 22.07 -3.12
CA GLY A 457 -32.38 21.53 -4.09
C GLY A 457 -31.70 20.81 -5.27
N ARG A 458 -30.58 21.35 -5.78
CA ARG A 458 -29.81 20.72 -6.87
C ARG A 458 -29.07 19.50 -6.36
N ALA A 459 -28.40 19.59 -5.22
CA ALA A 459 -27.74 18.45 -4.59
C ALA A 459 -28.74 17.31 -4.33
N ALA A 460 -29.92 17.60 -3.78
CA ALA A 460 -30.99 16.62 -3.58
C ALA A 460 -31.51 16.06 -4.92
N SER A 461 -31.54 16.84 -6.00
CA SER A 461 -31.94 16.36 -7.33
C SER A 461 -30.89 15.43 -7.94
N THR A 462 -29.61 15.74 -7.79
CA THR A 462 -28.49 14.92 -8.26
C THR A 462 -28.41 13.63 -7.45
N LEU A 463 -28.54 13.71 -6.13
CA LEU A 463 -28.62 12.55 -5.25
C LEU A 463 -29.81 11.67 -5.63
N ARG A 464 -31.00 12.26 -5.84
CA ARG A 464 -32.17 11.53 -6.36
C ARG A 464 -31.89 10.90 -7.72
N HIS A 465 -31.15 11.55 -8.61
CA HIS A 465 -30.82 10.97 -9.91
C HIS A 465 -29.82 9.81 -9.80
N LEU A 466 -28.86 9.90 -8.89
CA LEU A 466 -27.92 8.82 -8.59
C LEU A 466 -28.63 7.63 -7.93
N THR A 467 -29.60 7.90 -7.06
CA THR A 467 -30.37 6.86 -6.35
C THR A 467 -31.58 6.35 -7.11
N ARG A 468 -32.03 7.00 -8.19
CA ARG A 468 -33.19 6.58 -9.01
C ARG A 468 -33.04 5.16 -9.60
N GLY A 469 -31.82 4.68 -9.78
CA GLY A 469 -31.54 3.30 -10.19
C GLY A 469 -31.33 2.32 -9.04
N VAL A 470 -31.24 2.81 -7.80
CA VAL A 470 -31.00 2.01 -6.60
C VAL A 470 -32.34 1.71 -5.95
N THR A 471 -32.70 0.43 -5.88
CA THR A 471 -33.93 0.01 -5.21
C THR A 471 -33.86 0.38 -3.73
N THR A 472 -35.02 0.63 -3.09
CA THR A 472 -35.09 0.86 -1.63
C THR A 472 -34.44 -0.28 -0.85
N ARG A 473 -34.58 -1.52 -1.34
CA ARG A 473 -33.85 -2.69 -0.82
C ARG A 473 -32.33 -2.55 -0.96
N GLY A 474 -31.84 -2.08 -2.11
CA GLY A 474 -30.41 -1.78 -2.31
C GLY A 474 -29.90 -0.75 -1.30
N LEU A 475 -30.63 0.34 -1.08
CA LEU A 475 -30.28 1.34 -0.07
C LEU A 475 -30.26 0.77 1.35
N LEU A 476 -31.25 -0.06 1.70
CA LEU A 476 -31.29 -0.74 3.01
C LEU A 476 -30.12 -1.70 3.19
N VAL A 477 -29.78 -2.50 2.17
CA VAL A 477 -28.63 -3.42 2.21
C VAL A 477 -27.32 -2.64 2.32
N THR A 478 -27.13 -1.60 1.51
CA THR A 478 -25.94 -0.75 1.60
C THR A 478 -25.86 -0.08 2.97
N GLY A 479 -26.95 0.49 3.49
CA GLY A 479 -26.98 1.07 4.83
C GLY A 479 -26.64 0.04 5.91
N ALA A 480 -27.21 -1.17 5.83
CA ALA A 480 -26.93 -2.25 6.76
C ALA A 480 -25.47 -2.75 6.70
N LEU A 481 -24.81 -2.69 5.54
CA LEU A 481 -23.39 -3.02 5.39
C LEU A 481 -22.45 -1.88 5.82
N MET A 482 -22.89 -0.63 5.69
CA MET A 482 -22.08 0.53 6.09
C MET A 482 -21.92 0.63 7.61
N VAL A 483 -22.91 0.22 8.40
CA VAL A 483 -22.83 0.23 9.87
C VAL A 483 -21.70 -0.65 10.41
N PRO A 484 -21.61 -1.97 10.09
CA PRO A 484 -20.52 -2.81 10.56
C PRO A 484 -19.18 -2.38 9.97
N LEU A 485 -19.13 -1.90 8.71
CA LEU A 485 -17.89 -1.38 8.13
C LEU A 485 -17.39 -0.14 8.89
N ALA A 486 -18.28 0.80 9.20
CA ALA A 486 -17.95 1.98 10.00
C ALA A 486 -17.54 1.60 11.43
N ALA A 487 -18.19 0.60 12.03
CA ALA A 487 -17.79 0.09 13.35
C ALA A 487 -16.40 -0.56 13.33
N ILE A 488 -16.08 -1.35 12.30
CA ILE A 488 -14.74 -1.95 12.12
C ILE A 488 -13.68 -0.87 11.96
N ILE A 489 -13.93 0.13 11.10
CA ILE A 489 -13.00 1.25 10.90
C ILE A 489 -12.84 2.06 12.20
N GLY A 490 -13.95 2.37 12.88
CA GLY A 490 -13.94 3.10 14.14
C GLY A 490 -13.18 2.37 15.24
N PHE A 491 -13.36 1.05 15.35
CA PHE A 491 -12.61 0.21 16.27
C PHE A 491 -11.12 0.19 15.94
N ALA A 492 -10.76 0.03 14.67
CA ALA A 492 -9.35 0.04 14.24
C ALA A 492 -8.66 1.38 14.51
N VAL A 493 -9.36 2.51 14.30
CA VAL A 493 -8.86 3.85 14.62
C VAL A 493 -8.70 4.02 16.13
N TYR A 494 -9.68 3.55 16.91
CA TYR A 494 -9.61 3.60 18.37
C TYR A 494 -8.45 2.77 18.93
N ASP A 495 -8.29 1.54 18.45
CA ASP A 495 -7.21 0.62 18.83
C ASP A 495 -5.83 1.21 18.51
N ALA A 496 -5.66 1.76 17.30
CA ALA A 496 -4.43 2.46 16.91
C ALA A 496 -4.15 3.69 17.79
N ALA A 497 -5.16 4.50 18.08
CA ALA A 497 -5.01 5.68 18.93
C ALA A 497 -4.70 5.34 20.39
N ALA A 498 -5.20 4.21 20.90
CA ALA A 498 -4.89 3.76 22.25
C ALA A 498 -3.39 3.47 22.40
N VAL A 499 -2.77 2.79 21.42
CA VAL A 499 -1.33 2.50 21.44
C VAL A 499 -0.50 3.76 21.17
N ASP A 500 -0.77 4.45 20.06
CA ASP A 500 0.08 5.54 19.55
C ASP A 500 -0.01 6.83 20.39
N ILE A 501 -1.16 7.09 21.01
CA ILE A 501 -1.37 8.33 21.78
C ILE A 501 -1.38 8.05 23.27
N VAL A 502 -2.21 7.12 23.73
CA VAL A 502 -2.46 6.94 25.17
C VAL A 502 -1.29 6.21 25.84
N GLU A 503 -0.87 5.06 25.32
CA GLU A 503 0.23 4.28 25.90
C GLU A 503 1.57 5.01 25.75
N VAL A 504 1.84 5.58 24.57
CA VAL A 504 3.05 6.41 24.36
C VAL A 504 3.13 7.57 25.34
N GLN A 505 2.03 8.29 25.56
CA GLN A 505 2.02 9.41 26.51
C GLN A 505 2.22 8.92 27.95
N HIS A 506 1.60 7.79 28.32
CA HIS A 506 1.81 7.18 29.63
C HIS A 506 3.28 6.80 29.88
N ILE A 507 3.97 6.27 28.86
CA ILE A 507 5.40 5.94 28.92
C ILE A 507 6.26 7.20 29.12
N LEU A 508 5.98 8.25 28.36
CA LEU A 508 6.72 9.53 28.47
C LEU A 508 6.46 10.27 29.78
N ASP A 509 5.29 10.03 30.39
CA ASP A 509 4.94 10.59 31.70
C ASP A 509 5.38 9.67 32.86
N ASP A 510 5.94 8.47 32.59
CA ASP A 510 6.37 7.53 33.63
C ASP A 510 7.60 8.09 34.37
N PRO A 511 7.54 8.30 35.70
CA PRO A 511 8.68 8.80 36.48
C PRO A 511 9.88 7.84 36.54
N GLN A 512 9.72 6.57 36.16
CA GLN A 512 10.82 5.60 36.06
C GLN A 512 11.58 5.72 34.73
N SER A 513 11.02 6.42 33.75
CA SER A 513 11.71 6.68 32.49
C SER A 513 12.92 7.60 32.71
N VAL A 514 14.01 7.32 32.00
CA VAL A 514 15.15 8.23 31.93
C VAL A 514 14.94 9.16 30.76
N HIS A 515 14.90 10.47 31.02
CA HIS A 515 14.83 11.53 30.03
C HIS A 515 15.94 12.55 30.29
N ALA A 516 17.20 12.16 30.05
CA ALA A 516 18.31 13.07 30.27
C ALA A 516 18.50 13.96 29.03
N PRO A 517 18.51 15.29 29.19
CA PRO A 517 18.79 16.16 28.05
C PRO A 517 20.23 15.92 27.57
N PRO A 518 20.50 15.95 26.25
CA PRO A 518 21.81 15.62 25.69
C PRO A 518 22.99 16.45 26.24
N ASP A 519 22.69 17.63 26.78
CA ASP A 519 23.65 18.58 27.32
C ASP A 519 23.59 18.75 28.86
N ALA A 520 22.88 17.87 29.59
CA ALA A 520 23.01 17.85 31.05
C ALA A 520 24.47 17.59 31.45
N GLN A 521 25.06 18.55 32.17
CA GLN A 521 26.37 18.33 32.78
C GLN A 521 26.27 17.16 33.78
N PRO A 522 27.30 16.31 33.88
CA PRO A 522 27.31 15.25 34.87
C PRO A 522 27.26 15.87 36.27
N ASN A 523 26.26 15.48 37.06
CA ASN A 523 26.26 15.70 38.51
C ASN A 523 27.29 14.79 39.18
#